data_AF-A0A6J7GNP5-F1
#
_entry.id   AF-A0A6J7GNP5-F1
#
_cell.length_a   1.000
_cell.length_b   1.000
_cell.length_c   1.000
_cell.angle_alpha   90.00
_cell.angle_beta   90.00
_cell.angle_gamma   90.00
#
_symmetry.space_group_name_H-M   'P 1'
#
loop_
_entity.id
_entity.type
_entity.pdbx_description
1 polymer ?
#
loop_
_entity_poly.entity_id
_entity_poly.type
_entity_poly.pdbx_seq_one_letter_code
_entity_poly.pdbx_strand_id
1 'polypeptide(L)'
;MQSVFNRAKFANVRDELTRDFYELDKNISITACPTLVHIANNFKVEAKTVSGKKVLHSSHVDLEPTSTTPQIKQIIEAAGFNYSFTENIETKKYPLKKILKMYQDSDYVVTTRLHGAIIAYAFKRPYIAISFDPKVAAFNKLYGGGVCIADVGQLSAALASDQFKAKSNYEAELTRVRDFGKKISQSMGL
;
A
#
# COMPACT_ATOMS: atom_id res chain seq x y z
N MET A 1 22.21 -13.46 -2.26
CA MET A 1 21.39 -12.27 -2.64
C MET A 1 22.27 -11.09 -3.05
N GLN A 2 23.24 -10.64 -2.24
CA GLN A 2 24.20 -9.58 -2.65
C GLN A 2 24.88 -9.85 -4.00
N SER A 3 25.32 -11.08 -4.24
CA SER A 3 25.91 -11.49 -5.52
C SER A 3 24.99 -11.30 -6.73
N VAL A 4 23.66 -11.32 -6.55
CA VAL A 4 22.69 -11.04 -7.61
C VAL A 4 22.65 -9.53 -7.88
N PHE A 5 22.60 -8.70 -6.85
CA PHE A 5 22.62 -7.24 -6.98
C PHE A 5 23.92 -6.74 -7.63
N ASN A 6 25.08 -7.29 -7.24
CA ASN A 6 26.37 -6.91 -7.79
C ASN A 6 26.53 -7.27 -9.28
N ARG A 7 25.79 -8.27 -9.75
CA ARG A 7 25.78 -8.69 -11.15
C ARG A 7 24.65 -8.04 -11.96
N ALA A 8 23.69 -7.41 -11.30
CA ALA A 8 22.55 -6.79 -11.96
C ALA A 8 22.98 -5.47 -12.60
N LYS A 9 22.64 -5.29 -13.88
CA LYS A 9 22.85 -4.01 -14.59
C LYS A 9 21.98 -2.89 -14.00
N PHE A 10 20.80 -3.25 -13.52
CA PHE A 10 19.87 -2.36 -12.84
C PHE A 10 19.27 -3.07 -11.64
N ALA A 11 19.16 -2.34 -10.53
CA ALA A 11 18.47 -2.81 -9.34
C ALA A 11 17.64 -1.67 -8.75
N ASN A 12 16.46 -2.02 -8.26
CA ASN A 12 15.56 -1.12 -7.55
C ASN A 12 15.00 -1.85 -6.34
N VAL A 13 14.97 -1.16 -5.21
CA VAL A 13 14.34 -1.63 -3.98
C VAL A 13 13.25 -0.66 -3.57
N ARG A 14 12.37 -1.10 -2.67
CA ARG A 14 11.17 -0.32 -2.30
C ARG A 14 11.34 0.53 -1.05
N ASP A 15 12.41 0.29 -0.29
CA ASP A 15 12.67 0.90 1.01
C ASP A 15 14.14 0.77 1.41
N GLU A 16 14.57 1.62 2.34
CA GLU A 16 15.91 1.57 2.92
C GLU A 16 16.14 0.31 3.76
N LEU A 17 15.09 -0.28 4.36
CA LEU A 17 15.23 -1.53 5.11
C LEU A 17 15.81 -2.64 4.23
N THR A 18 15.32 -2.77 2.99
CA THR A 18 15.83 -3.74 2.02
C THR A 18 17.24 -3.39 1.57
N ARG A 19 17.54 -2.10 1.31
CA ARG A 19 18.90 -1.65 0.97
C ARG A 19 19.88 -2.02 2.07
N ASP A 20 19.55 -1.67 3.31
CA ASP A 20 20.43 -1.79 4.47
C ASP A 20 20.60 -3.26 4.86
N PHE A 21 19.53 -4.06 4.82
CA PHE A 21 19.58 -5.51 5.10
C PHE A 21 20.50 -6.27 4.14
N TYR A 22 20.52 -5.88 2.86
CA TYR A 22 21.41 -6.48 1.86
C TYR A 22 22.72 -5.70 1.68
N GLU A 23 22.98 -4.66 2.48
CA GLU A 23 24.18 -3.80 2.39
C GLU A 23 24.43 -3.28 0.97
N LEU A 24 23.36 -2.87 0.28
CA LEU A 24 23.43 -2.39 -1.09
C LEU A 24 24.00 -0.98 -1.14
N ASP A 25 24.44 -0.56 -2.35
CA ASP A 25 24.92 0.80 -2.59
C ASP A 25 23.95 1.85 -2.04
N LYS A 26 24.46 2.87 -1.34
CA LYS A 26 23.67 3.97 -0.78
C LYS A 26 22.91 4.75 -1.85
N ASN A 27 23.40 4.74 -3.09
CA ASN A 27 22.82 5.38 -4.26
C ASN A 27 21.91 4.45 -5.08
N ILE A 28 21.63 3.22 -4.60
CA ILE A 28 20.70 2.32 -5.28
C ILE A 28 19.34 3.00 -5.46
N SER A 29 18.67 2.72 -6.58
CA SER A 29 17.35 3.26 -6.83
C SER A 29 16.36 2.75 -5.79
N ILE A 30 15.71 3.67 -5.08
CA ILE A 30 14.58 3.39 -4.19
C ILE A 30 13.35 4.07 -4.78
N THR A 31 12.33 3.27 -5.13
CA THR A 31 11.06 3.81 -5.62
C THR A 31 9.86 3.05 -5.07
N ALA A 32 8.69 3.70 -5.09
CA ALA A 32 7.44 3.06 -4.77
C ALA A 32 7.19 1.80 -5.61
N CYS A 33 6.28 0.94 -5.14
CA CYS A 33 6.00 -0.33 -5.80
C CYS A 33 5.47 -0.14 -7.24
N PRO A 34 5.92 -0.94 -8.23
CA PRO A 34 5.42 -0.87 -9.61
C PRO A 34 3.90 -1.02 -9.78
N THR A 35 3.20 -1.53 -8.76
CA THR A 35 1.74 -1.53 -8.67
C THR A 35 1.13 -0.15 -8.94
N LEU A 36 1.81 0.95 -8.58
CA LEU A 36 1.37 2.31 -8.89
C LEU A 36 1.22 2.52 -10.41
N VAL A 37 2.20 2.10 -11.21
CA VAL A 37 2.17 2.24 -12.66
C VAL A 37 1.10 1.34 -13.27
N HIS A 38 0.97 0.10 -12.79
CA HIS A 38 -0.09 -0.80 -13.24
C HIS A 38 -1.48 -0.19 -13.03
N ILE A 39 -1.75 0.34 -11.84
CA ILE A 39 -3.04 0.96 -11.51
C ILE A 39 -3.27 2.23 -12.34
N ALA A 40 -2.27 3.11 -12.42
CA ALA A 40 -2.35 4.35 -13.20
C ALA A 40 -2.66 4.12 -14.69
N ASN A 41 -2.19 3.00 -15.25
CA ASN A 41 -2.39 2.70 -16.67
C ASN A 41 -3.70 1.95 -16.97
N ASN A 42 -4.27 1.23 -15.99
CA ASN A 42 -5.38 0.30 -16.22
C ASN A 42 -6.69 0.68 -15.50
N PHE A 43 -6.67 1.69 -14.62
CA PHE A 43 -7.81 2.09 -13.82
C PHE A 43 -7.95 3.61 -13.76
N LYS A 44 -9.17 4.06 -13.42
CA LYS A 44 -9.42 5.47 -13.13
C LYS A 44 -8.90 5.80 -11.73
N VAL A 45 -7.85 6.61 -11.66
CA VAL A 45 -7.23 7.07 -10.40
C VAL A 45 -7.62 8.51 -10.11
N GLU A 46 -8.50 8.69 -9.12
CA GLU A 46 -8.95 10.00 -8.65
C GLU A 46 -9.13 9.95 -7.14
N ALA A 47 -8.83 11.04 -6.45
CA ALA A 47 -9.17 11.17 -5.04
C ALA A 47 -10.69 11.23 -4.88
N LYS A 48 -11.24 10.60 -3.83
CA LYS A 48 -12.66 10.74 -3.51
C LYS A 48 -12.93 12.17 -3.03
N THR A 49 -13.88 12.85 -3.67
CA THR A 49 -14.25 14.25 -3.38
C THR A 49 -15.25 14.37 -2.23
N VAL A 50 -15.93 13.29 -1.87
CA VAL A 50 -16.93 13.23 -0.80
C VAL A 50 -16.52 12.17 0.21
N SER A 51 -16.66 12.50 1.50
CA SER A 51 -16.47 11.56 2.61
C SER A 51 -17.57 10.50 2.58
N GLY A 52 -17.33 9.41 1.86
CA GLY A 52 -18.21 8.23 1.89
C GLY A 52 -17.99 7.39 3.15
N LYS A 53 -18.69 6.26 3.22
CA LYS A 53 -18.69 5.35 4.39
C LYS A 53 -18.11 3.97 4.07
N LYS A 54 -17.64 3.70 2.85
CA LYS A 54 -17.16 2.37 2.46
C LYS A 54 -15.71 2.18 2.88
N VAL A 55 -15.49 1.29 3.84
CA VAL A 55 -14.16 0.87 4.28
C VAL A 55 -13.85 -0.50 3.70
N LEU A 56 -12.70 -0.62 3.03
CA LEU A 56 -12.12 -1.90 2.67
C LEU A 56 -11.10 -2.31 3.72
N HIS A 57 -11.36 -3.41 4.42
CA HIS A 57 -10.39 -4.08 5.25
C HIS A 57 -9.54 -5.03 4.40
N SER A 58 -8.26 -4.74 4.29
CA SER A 58 -7.27 -5.59 3.62
C SER A 58 -6.38 -6.30 4.63
N SER A 59 -6.59 -7.60 4.79
CA SER A 59 -5.99 -8.41 5.85
C SER A 59 -4.78 -9.22 5.38
N HIS A 60 -3.86 -9.45 6.31
CA HIS A 60 -2.77 -10.41 6.23
C HIS A 60 -3.08 -11.59 7.15
N VAL A 61 -4.07 -12.39 6.78
CA VAL A 61 -4.63 -13.48 7.61
C VAL A 61 -3.59 -14.43 8.23
N ASP A 62 -2.45 -14.66 7.57
CA ASP A 62 -1.40 -15.55 8.06
C ASP A 62 -0.47 -14.92 9.12
N LEU A 63 -0.44 -13.59 9.23
CA LEU A 63 0.49 -12.83 10.10
C LEU A 63 -0.24 -12.11 11.23
N GLU A 64 -1.54 -11.92 11.09
CA GLU A 64 -2.43 -11.38 12.11
C GLU A 64 -2.70 -12.39 13.24
N PRO A 65 -2.79 -11.95 14.51
CA PRO A 65 -3.39 -12.77 15.56
C PRO A 65 -4.84 -13.12 15.19
N THR A 66 -5.27 -14.35 15.43
CA THR A 66 -6.60 -14.87 14.98
C THR A 66 -7.79 -14.00 15.40
N SER A 67 -7.67 -13.24 16.49
CA SER A 67 -8.72 -12.36 17.02
C SER A 67 -8.82 -10.99 16.32
N THR A 68 -7.83 -10.56 15.52
CA THR A 68 -7.78 -9.15 15.06
C THR A 68 -8.76 -8.86 13.95
N THR A 69 -8.96 -9.74 12.97
CA THR A 69 -9.90 -9.49 11.87
C THR A 69 -11.33 -9.24 12.35
N PRO A 70 -11.92 -10.08 13.23
CA PRO A 70 -13.24 -9.79 13.83
C PRO A 70 -13.28 -8.48 14.62
N GLN A 71 -12.22 -8.18 15.38
CA GLN A 71 -12.13 -6.96 16.18
C GLN A 71 -12.06 -5.70 15.31
N ILE A 72 -11.25 -5.72 14.25
CA ILE A 72 -11.14 -4.62 13.27
C ILE A 72 -12.50 -4.36 12.62
N LYS A 73 -13.21 -5.43 12.21
CA LYS A 73 -14.57 -5.31 11.66
C LYS A 73 -15.50 -4.60 12.65
N GLN A 74 -15.54 -5.06 13.90
CA GLN A 74 -16.40 -4.47 14.94
C GLN A 74 -16.10 -2.99 15.15
N ILE A 75 -14.82 -2.59 15.21
CA ILE A 75 -14.42 -1.20 15.39
C ILE A 75 -14.86 -0.33 14.19
N ILE A 76 -14.67 -0.83 12.95
CA ILE A 76 -15.08 -0.13 11.73
C ILE A 76 -16.60 0.09 11.69
N GLU A 77 -17.38 -0.97 11.97
CA GLU A 77 -18.84 -0.90 11.96
C GLU A 77 -19.37 -0.03 13.11
N ALA A 78 -18.78 -0.11 14.31
CA ALA A 78 -19.12 0.74 15.46
C ALA A 78 -18.83 2.22 15.20
N ALA A 79 -17.82 2.54 14.38
CA ALA A 79 -17.54 3.90 13.91
C ALA A 79 -18.49 4.37 12.79
N GLY A 80 -19.48 3.55 12.39
CA GLY A 80 -20.53 3.90 11.44
C GLY A 80 -20.14 3.74 9.97
N PHE A 81 -19.10 2.96 9.68
CA PHE A 81 -18.66 2.65 8.32
C PHE A 81 -19.25 1.33 7.79
N ASN A 82 -19.41 1.24 6.48
CA ASN A 82 -19.78 0.02 5.76
C ASN A 82 -18.53 -0.82 5.53
N TYR A 83 -18.49 -2.02 6.12
CA TYR A 83 -17.35 -2.92 6.06
C TYR A 83 -17.36 -3.79 4.80
N SER A 84 -16.21 -3.89 4.15
CA SER A 84 -15.90 -4.88 3.11
C SER A 84 -14.52 -5.48 3.38
N PHE A 85 -14.25 -6.68 2.87
CA PHE A 85 -13.07 -7.46 3.24
C PHE A 85 -12.37 -8.10 2.05
N THR A 86 -11.05 -8.09 2.06
CA THR A 86 -10.19 -8.87 1.17
C THR A 86 -8.94 -9.36 1.88
N GLU A 87 -8.53 -10.59 1.58
CA GLU A 87 -7.23 -11.13 2.02
C GLU A 87 -6.08 -10.69 1.10
N ASN A 88 -6.39 -9.98 0.01
CA ASN A 88 -5.47 -9.70 -1.10
C ASN A 88 -4.81 -10.98 -1.68
N ILE A 89 -5.55 -12.08 -1.72
CA ILE A 89 -5.13 -13.34 -2.33
C ILE A 89 -5.97 -13.56 -3.59
N GLU A 90 -5.31 -13.69 -4.73
CA GLU A 90 -5.98 -13.99 -5.98
C GLU A 90 -6.52 -15.41 -5.96
N THR A 91 -7.80 -15.54 -6.27
CA THR A 91 -8.49 -16.83 -6.40
C THR A 91 -9.42 -16.79 -7.61
N LYS A 92 -9.96 -17.94 -8.04
CA LYS A 92 -10.98 -17.97 -9.10
C LYS A 92 -12.20 -17.08 -8.79
N LYS A 93 -12.59 -16.97 -7.52
CA LYS A 93 -13.73 -16.15 -7.04
C LYS A 93 -13.36 -14.67 -6.92
N TYR A 94 -12.09 -14.37 -6.63
CA TYR A 94 -11.54 -13.03 -6.46
C TYR A 94 -10.30 -12.87 -7.35
N PRO A 95 -10.48 -12.74 -8.67
CA PRO A 95 -9.37 -12.43 -9.57
C PRO A 95 -8.78 -11.05 -9.24
N LEU A 96 -7.52 -10.81 -9.60
CA LEU A 96 -6.80 -9.57 -9.29
C LEU A 96 -7.61 -8.31 -9.66
N LYS A 97 -8.21 -8.28 -10.86
CA LYS A 97 -9.04 -7.15 -11.32
C LYS A 97 -10.22 -6.86 -10.38
N LYS A 98 -10.84 -7.91 -9.80
CA LYS A 98 -11.94 -7.76 -8.85
C LYS A 98 -11.44 -7.21 -7.52
N ILE A 99 -10.31 -7.71 -7.03
CA ILE A 99 -9.68 -7.18 -5.81
C ILE A 99 -9.35 -5.69 -6.00
N LEU A 100 -8.67 -5.32 -7.09
CA LEU A 100 -8.32 -3.92 -7.37
C LEU A 100 -9.55 -3.00 -7.47
N LYS A 101 -10.67 -3.47 -8.06
CA LYS A 101 -11.92 -2.72 -8.08
C LYS A 101 -12.48 -2.44 -6.68
N MET A 102 -12.31 -3.36 -5.72
CA MET A 102 -12.75 -3.12 -4.34
C MET A 102 -12.03 -1.91 -3.73
N TYR A 103 -10.74 -1.72 -4.01
CA TYR A 103 -10.01 -0.52 -3.58
C TYR A 103 -10.52 0.74 -4.29
N GLN A 104 -10.69 0.67 -5.61
CA GLN A 104 -11.22 1.78 -6.40
C GLN A 104 -12.58 2.26 -5.88
N ASP A 105 -13.45 1.32 -5.50
CA ASP A 105 -14.83 1.56 -5.07
C ASP A 105 -14.94 1.97 -3.59
N SER A 106 -13.93 1.64 -2.77
CA SER A 106 -13.84 2.06 -1.37
C SER A 106 -13.60 3.57 -1.23
N ASP A 107 -13.99 4.10 -0.08
CA ASP A 107 -13.69 5.48 0.33
C ASP A 107 -12.40 5.52 1.16
N TYR A 108 -12.21 4.53 2.02
CA TYR A 108 -11.04 4.36 2.88
C TYR A 108 -10.59 2.91 2.93
N VAL A 109 -9.33 2.71 3.30
CA VAL A 109 -8.75 1.38 3.49
C VAL A 109 -8.23 1.24 4.91
N VAL A 110 -8.60 0.15 5.60
CA VAL A 110 -7.90 -0.31 6.80
C VAL A 110 -7.10 -1.52 6.40
N THR A 111 -5.81 -1.58 6.74
CA THR A 111 -4.98 -2.69 6.28
C THR A 111 -3.92 -3.12 7.27
N THR A 112 -3.67 -4.41 7.30
CA THR A 112 -2.57 -5.05 8.03
C THR A 112 -1.50 -5.57 7.07
N ARG A 113 -1.75 -5.48 5.75
CA ARG A 113 -0.91 -6.02 4.68
C ARG A 113 -0.25 -4.88 3.91
N LEU A 114 1.06 -5.00 3.66
CA LEU A 114 1.81 -4.01 2.89
C LEU A 114 1.15 -3.64 1.54
N HIS A 115 0.69 -4.65 0.79
CA HIS A 115 0.02 -4.38 -0.48
C HIS A 115 -1.35 -3.70 -0.34
N GLY A 116 -2.03 -3.81 0.81
CA GLY A 116 -3.22 -3.02 1.06
C GLY A 116 -2.91 -1.53 1.11
N ALA A 117 -1.82 -1.14 1.79
CA ALA A 117 -1.36 0.25 1.84
C ALA A 117 -0.88 0.74 0.47
N ILE A 118 -0.09 -0.07 -0.25
CA ILE A 118 0.39 0.26 -1.61
C ILE A 118 -0.78 0.47 -2.58
N ILE A 119 -1.77 -0.42 -2.59
CA ILE A 119 -2.90 -0.33 -3.52
C ILE A 119 -3.80 0.85 -3.14
N ALA A 120 -4.05 1.09 -1.84
CA ALA A 120 -4.76 2.28 -1.37
C ALA A 120 -4.07 3.57 -1.85
N TYR A 121 -2.76 3.66 -1.62
CA TYR A 121 -1.92 4.77 -2.09
C TYR A 121 -2.05 4.96 -3.61
N ALA A 122 -1.95 3.87 -4.38
CA ALA A 122 -2.01 3.89 -5.83
C ALA A 122 -3.38 4.35 -6.37
N PHE A 123 -4.47 4.07 -5.65
CA PHE A 123 -5.80 4.58 -5.98
C PHE A 123 -6.10 5.97 -5.41
N LYS A 124 -5.17 6.61 -4.69
CA LYS A 124 -5.41 7.84 -3.92
C LYS A 124 -6.56 7.67 -2.91
N ARG A 125 -6.55 6.55 -2.18
CA ARG A 125 -7.45 6.27 -1.06
C ARG A 125 -6.71 6.53 0.26
N PRO A 126 -7.28 7.35 1.17
CA PRO A 126 -6.79 7.42 2.53
C PRO A 126 -6.78 6.04 3.17
N TYR A 127 -5.77 5.76 3.99
CA TYR A 127 -5.66 4.47 4.66
C TYR A 127 -5.16 4.57 6.09
N ILE A 128 -5.56 3.59 6.90
CA ILE A 128 -5.01 3.31 8.22
C ILE A 128 -4.32 1.96 8.13
N ALA A 129 -3.01 1.93 8.31
CA ALA A 129 -2.22 0.71 8.33
C ALA A 129 -1.93 0.27 9.77
N ILE A 130 -2.20 -0.98 10.11
CA ILE A 130 -1.88 -1.58 11.41
C ILE A 130 -0.61 -2.41 11.23
N SER A 131 0.48 -1.98 11.85
CA SER A 131 1.81 -2.53 11.58
C SER A 131 2.11 -3.75 12.43
N PHE A 132 1.89 -4.94 11.88
CA PHE A 132 2.40 -6.20 12.45
C PHE A 132 3.78 -6.61 11.89
N ASP A 133 4.26 -5.91 10.85
CA ASP A 133 5.55 -6.14 10.21
C ASP A 133 6.22 -4.79 9.87
N PRO A 134 7.55 -4.66 10.03
CA PRO A 134 8.27 -3.40 9.84
C PRO A 134 8.17 -2.81 8.43
N LYS A 135 7.85 -3.60 7.39
CA LYS A 135 7.73 -3.11 6.02
C LYS A 135 6.52 -2.20 5.84
N VAL A 136 5.44 -2.44 6.58
CA VAL A 136 4.25 -1.56 6.56
C VAL A 136 4.62 -0.19 7.12
N ALA A 137 5.29 -0.16 8.28
CA ALA A 137 5.77 1.08 8.88
C ALA A 137 6.79 1.81 7.98
N ALA A 138 7.73 1.08 7.37
CA ALA A 138 8.71 1.65 6.45
C ALA A 138 8.05 2.27 5.22
N PHE A 139 7.08 1.58 4.62
CA PHE A 139 6.31 2.13 3.51
C PHE A 139 5.59 3.43 3.89
N ASN A 140 4.86 3.44 5.01
CA ASN A 140 4.16 4.64 5.46
C ASN A 140 5.12 5.79 5.78
N LYS A 141 6.28 5.51 6.38
CA LYS A 141 7.33 6.50 6.66
C LYS A 141 7.86 7.14 5.39
N LEU A 142 8.06 6.35 4.33
CA LEU A 142 8.65 6.84 3.08
C LEU A 142 7.66 7.58 2.19
N TYR A 143 6.44 7.05 2.05
CA TYR A 143 5.51 7.49 1.02
C TYR A 143 4.31 8.25 1.59
N GLY A 144 3.98 8.06 2.87
CA GLY A 144 2.81 8.67 3.51
C GLY A 144 1.48 8.25 2.86
N GLY A 145 0.55 9.20 2.73
CA GLY A 145 -0.78 8.97 2.15
C GLY A 145 -1.79 8.28 3.07
N GLY A 146 -1.43 8.09 4.33
CA GLY A 146 -2.21 7.44 5.37
C GLY A 146 -1.54 7.63 6.73
N VAL A 147 -2.05 6.91 7.74
CA VAL A 147 -1.39 6.77 9.04
C VAL A 147 -1.04 5.32 9.30
N CYS A 148 0.01 5.11 10.09
CA CYS A 148 0.43 3.80 10.56
C CYS A 148 0.28 3.73 12.08
N ILE A 149 -0.56 2.81 12.55
CA ILE A 149 -0.80 2.54 13.97
C ILE A 149 -0.10 1.25 14.39
N ALA A 150 0.28 1.17 15.66
CA ALA A 150 1.04 0.04 16.19
C ALA A 150 0.14 -1.14 16.58
N ASP A 151 -1.11 -0.86 16.95
CA ASP A 151 -2.03 -1.86 17.47
C ASP A 151 -3.49 -1.57 17.09
N VAL A 152 -4.34 -2.60 17.19
CA VAL A 152 -5.77 -2.51 16.86
C VAL A 152 -6.54 -1.59 17.82
N GLY A 153 -6.09 -1.41 19.06
CA GLY A 153 -6.72 -0.53 20.05
C GLY A 153 -6.70 0.95 19.62
N GLN A 154 -5.70 1.34 18.84
CA GLN A 154 -5.58 2.69 18.27
C GLN A 154 -6.54 2.96 17.09
N LEU A 155 -7.17 1.92 16.53
CA LEU A 155 -7.99 2.04 15.31
C LEU A 155 -9.20 2.96 15.49
N SER A 156 -9.88 2.88 16.65
CA SER A 156 -11.05 3.73 16.92
C SER A 156 -10.68 5.22 16.91
N ALA A 157 -9.58 5.57 17.59
CA ALA A 157 -9.06 6.94 17.61
C ALA A 157 -8.60 7.40 16.22
N ALA A 158 -7.97 6.50 15.45
CA ALA A 158 -7.54 6.79 14.08
C ALA A 158 -8.71 7.06 13.13
N LEU A 159 -9.81 6.30 13.25
CA LEU A 159 -11.04 6.49 12.45
C LEU A 159 -11.79 7.78 12.81
N ALA A 160 -11.71 8.22 14.07
CA ALA A 160 -12.28 9.48 14.54
C ALA A 160 -11.45 10.72 14.12
N SER A 161 -10.22 10.50 13.65
CA SER A 161 -9.27 11.54 13.27
C SER A 161 -9.22 11.74 11.75
N ASP A 162 -9.00 12.96 11.29
CA ASP A 162 -8.73 13.23 9.87
C ASP A 162 -7.26 13.01 9.48
N GLN A 163 -6.38 12.65 10.43
CA GLN A 163 -4.93 12.48 10.17
C GLN A 163 -4.63 11.45 9.06
N PHE A 164 -5.43 10.39 8.95
CA PHE A 164 -5.25 9.37 7.91
C PHE A 164 -5.60 9.85 6.49
N LYS A 165 -6.20 11.04 6.36
CA LYS A 165 -6.53 11.70 5.08
C LYS A 165 -5.39 12.57 4.56
N ALA A 166 -4.18 12.41 5.09
CA ALA A 166 -2.99 13.12 4.66
C ALA A 166 -2.76 12.98 3.14
N LYS A 167 -2.38 14.08 2.50
CA LYS A 167 -2.04 14.08 1.08
C LYS A 167 -0.78 13.25 0.84
N SER A 168 -0.77 12.47 -0.23
CA SER A 168 0.41 11.75 -0.70
C SER A 168 1.17 12.53 -1.77
N ASN A 169 2.45 12.19 -1.95
CA ASN A 169 3.29 12.67 -3.06
C ASN A 169 3.09 11.83 -4.33
N TYR A 170 1.85 11.39 -4.60
CA TYR A 170 1.54 10.38 -5.62
C TYR A 170 2.17 10.65 -7.00
N GLU A 171 2.05 11.87 -7.53
CA GLU A 171 2.54 12.18 -8.88
C GLU A 171 4.07 12.14 -8.97
N ALA A 172 4.76 12.59 -7.93
CA ALA A 172 6.23 12.53 -7.85
C ALA A 172 6.70 11.07 -7.77
N GLU A 173 6.03 10.25 -6.96
CA GLU A 173 6.35 8.83 -6.83
C GLU A 173 6.05 8.05 -8.12
N LEU A 174 4.91 8.31 -8.77
CA LEU A 174 4.57 7.69 -10.05
C LEU A 174 5.60 8.04 -11.14
N THR A 175 6.03 9.30 -11.19
CA THR A 175 7.06 9.77 -12.12
C THR A 175 8.38 9.05 -11.88
N ARG A 176 8.84 8.95 -10.63
CA ARG A 176 10.07 8.21 -10.28
C ARG A 176 10.06 6.75 -10.73
N VAL A 177 8.94 6.04 -10.53
CA VAL A 177 8.82 4.64 -10.98
C VAL A 177 8.88 4.55 -12.51
N ARG A 178 8.20 5.46 -13.22
CA ARG A 178 8.23 5.52 -14.70
C ARG A 178 9.63 5.86 -15.23
N ASP A 179 10.34 6.79 -14.60
CA ASP A 179 11.67 7.19 -15.02
C ASP A 179 12.69 6.07 -14.83
N PHE A 180 12.56 5.27 -13.76
CA PHE A 180 13.36 4.06 -13.61
C PHE A 180 13.10 3.08 -14.76
N GLY A 181 11.84 2.85 -15.13
CA GLY A 181 11.47 2.02 -16.29
C GLY A 181 12.04 2.53 -17.61
N LYS A 182 11.94 3.85 -17.88
CA LYS A 182 12.49 4.47 -19.08
C LYS A 182 14.00 4.31 -19.19
N LYS A 183 14.74 4.48 -18.10
CA LYS A 183 16.19 4.28 -18.05
C LYS A 183 16.58 2.87 -18.47
N ILE A 184 15.81 1.86 -18.04
CA ILE A 184 16.01 0.47 -18.43
C ILE A 184 15.74 0.29 -19.93
N SER A 185 14.59 0.74 -20.44
CA SER A 185 14.23 0.64 -21.85
C SER A 185 15.30 1.25 -22.77
N GLN A 186 15.71 2.48 -22.48
CA GLN A 186 16.78 3.18 -23.22
C GLN A 186 18.10 2.40 -23.21
N SER A 187 18.48 1.85 -22.07
CA SER A 187 19.70 1.05 -21.95
C SER A 187 19.62 -0.32 -22.65
N MET A 188 18.41 -0.80 -22.96
CA MET A 188 18.16 -2.07 -23.64
C MET A 188 17.84 -1.88 -25.14
N GLY A 189 17.75 -0.64 -25.63
CA GLY A 189 17.37 -0.35 -27.02
C GLY A 189 15.90 -0.65 -27.31
N LEU A 190 15.03 -0.58 -26.30
CA LEU A 190 13.58 -0.79 -26.36
C LEU A 190 12.82 0.53 -26.35
#